data_AF-A0A2N8HF03-F1
#
_entry.id   AF-A0A2N8HF03-F1
#
_cell.length_a   1.000
_cell.length_b   1.000
_cell.length_c   1.000
_cell.angle_alpha   90.00
_cell.angle_beta   90.00
_cell.angle_gamma   90.00
#
_symmetry.space_group_name_H-M   'P 1'
#
loop_
_entity.id
_entity.type
_entity.pdbx_description
1 polymer ?
#
loop_
_entity_poly.entity_id
_entity_poly.type
_entity_poly.pdbx_seq_one_letter_code
_entity_poly.pdbx_strand_id
1 'polypeptide(L)'
;MKEKKNKPEPGYFIHEDEAGKPIETDPVLIPIKQNVNDRNETWKGYIKVDKPGTHYFRIDGDDVLTLKIPHAKVDITTGGGSLTTQTAQSELERGFYYCELTYNNKAYTPEAKSYEGCIAIMSTTEMPPAGKYVQYDTTKSELASGTPMKLLKLGKGCRIDWPTKPVALGTPIEWYETSRQFDTAQNKYVTCKKANGKIESLTAQEVNQVARVIYAEGKAHDKADYSAVASVFMNRWGHGRNPARANHSAVKTVAESLDPTQFDGLKRPKYLNTEGKKYEELIKAECECLDEALEALLAVLAGGPTVDYDAFRTKSSAHDPKEWVTIGANDYKIAHDFSSCSKPEGWEEMPKESDVH
;
A
#
# COMPACT_ATOMS: atom_id res chain seq x y z
N MET A 1 13.02 -12.11 9.49
CA MET A 1 12.96 -12.38 8.04
C MET A 1 14.38 -12.48 7.53
N LYS A 2 14.70 -13.44 6.65
CA LYS A 2 16.09 -13.65 6.19
C LYS A 2 16.30 -12.83 4.91
N GLU A 3 17.02 -11.72 4.98
CA GLU A 3 17.15 -10.81 3.85
C GLU A 3 18.44 -11.04 3.07
N LYS A 4 18.31 -11.19 1.74
CA LYS A 4 19.46 -11.28 0.82
C LYS A 4 20.09 -9.92 0.51
N LYS A 5 19.49 -8.79 0.93
CA LYS A 5 19.90 -7.42 0.58
C LYS A 5 19.70 -6.45 1.76
N ASN A 6 20.33 -5.28 1.69
CA ASN A 6 20.36 -4.22 2.72
C ASN A 6 19.03 -3.42 2.84
N LYS A 7 17.92 -4.02 2.42
CA LYS A 7 16.57 -3.43 2.38
C LYS A 7 15.58 -4.46 2.92
N PRO A 8 14.55 -4.03 3.67
CA PRO A 8 13.52 -4.93 4.19
C PRO A 8 12.94 -5.79 3.06
N GLU A 9 12.52 -7.03 3.37
CA GLU A 9 11.73 -7.83 2.40
C GLU A 9 10.56 -6.99 1.84
N PRO A 10 10.19 -7.18 0.56
CA PRO A 10 8.97 -6.60 -0.01
C PRO A 10 7.80 -6.73 0.97
N GLY A 11 7.25 -5.60 1.44
CA GLY A 11 6.14 -5.59 2.39
C GLY A 11 6.41 -5.07 3.82
N TYR A 12 7.58 -4.51 4.15
CA TYR A 12 7.80 -3.75 5.40
C TYR A 12 8.64 -2.49 5.16
N PHE A 13 8.29 -1.36 5.78
CA PHE A 13 9.16 -0.17 5.87
C PHE A 13 9.54 0.11 7.32
N ILE A 14 10.66 0.78 7.57
CA ILE A 14 10.95 1.34 8.89
C ILE A 14 10.01 2.53 9.07
N HIS A 15 9.21 2.58 10.14
CA HIS A 15 8.44 3.78 10.46
C HIS A 15 9.42 4.94 10.59
N GLU A 16 9.14 6.07 9.96
CA GLU A 16 9.97 7.26 10.03
C GLU A 16 9.16 8.42 10.62
N ASP A 17 9.83 9.31 11.36
CA ASP A 17 9.25 10.57 11.83
C ASP A 17 9.05 11.57 10.67
N GLU A 18 8.49 12.74 10.96
CA GLU A 18 8.27 13.81 9.95
C GLU A 18 9.57 14.29 9.28
N ALA A 19 10.73 14.01 9.87
CA ALA A 19 12.05 14.33 9.32
C ALA A 19 12.68 13.15 8.56
N GLY A 20 11.95 12.04 8.35
CA GLY A 20 12.44 10.85 7.65
C GLY A 20 13.41 10.01 8.47
N LYS A 21 13.42 10.14 9.80
CA LYS A 21 14.29 9.33 10.67
C LYS A 21 13.55 8.12 11.22
N PRO A 22 14.18 6.94 11.29
CA PRO A 22 13.61 5.76 11.93
C PRO A 22 13.02 6.03 13.32
N ILE A 23 11.76 5.68 13.50
CA ILE A 23 11.09 5.62 14.79
C ILE A 23 11.58 4.36 15.50
N GLU A 24 12.27 4.61 16.60
CA GLU A 24 12.76 3.60 17.53
C GLU A 24 11.94 3.64 18.82
N THR A 25 11.92 2.54 19.56
CA THR A 25 11.52 2.59 20.96
C THR A 25 12.50 3.44 21.77
N ASP A 26 12.07 3.84 22.97
CA ASP A 26 13.04 4.24 24.00
C ASP A 26 14.09 3.13 24.20
N PRO A 27 15.32 3.49 24.60
CA PRO A 27 16.34 2.51 24.95
C PRO A 27 15.82 1.54 26.00
N VAL A 28 16.12 0.25 25.87
CA VAL A 28 15.85 -0.73 26.93
C VAL A 28 16.87 -0.54 28.04
N LEU A 29 16.64 0.49 28.86
CA LEU A 29 17.46 0.90 29.98
C LEU A 29 16.57 1.54 31.05
N ILE A 30 16.62 0.96 32.24
CA ILE A 30 16.15 1.58 33.47
C ILE A 30 17.36 1.63 34.40
N PRO A 31 17.86 2.82 34.77
CA PRO A 31 19.03 2.93 35.65
C PRO A 31 18.71 2.38 37.03
N ILE A 32 19.74 1.94 37.75
CA ILE A 32 19.59 1.50 39.14
C ILE A 32 19.07 2.66 39.98
N LYS A 33 17.89 2.50 40.56
CA LYS A 33 17.27 3.49 41.45
C LYS A 33 16.24 2.84 42.35
N GLN A 34 15.90 3.55 43.42
CA GLN A 34 14.81 3.12 44.30
C GLN A 34 13.48 3.21 43.54
N ASN A 35 12.66 2.17 43.66
CA ASN A 35 11.32 2.12 43.09
C ASN A 35 10.38 1.43 44.07
N VAL A 36 9.38 2.15 44.58
CA VAL A 36 8.45 1.65 45.62
C VAL A 36 7.14 1.10 45.05
N ASN A 37 6.99 1.06 43.73
CA ASN A 37 5.83 0.50 43.04
C ASN A 37 6.24 -0.63 42.11
N ASP A 38 5.37 -1.59 41.86
CA ASP A 38 5.61 -2.58 40.80
C ASP A 38 5.73 -1.87 39.43
N ARG A 39 6.64 -2.35 38.58
CA ARG A 39 6.77 -1.91 37.19
C ARG A 39 6.62 -3.10 36.25
N ASN A 40 5.79 -2.92 35.23
CA ASN A 40 5.76 -3.80 34.06
C ASN A 40 5.97 -2.95 32.82
N GLU A 41 7.04 -3.21 32.08
CA GLU A 41 7.42 -2.47 30.87
C GLU A 41 7.62 -3.45 29.72
N THR A 42 7.29 -3.04 28.50
CA THR A 42 7.43 -3.92 27.33
C THR A 42 7.87 -3.16 26.09
N TRP A 43 9.00 -3.59 25.52
CA TRP A 43 9.51 -3.11 24.24
C TRP A 43 9.24 -4.15 23.17
N LYS A 44 8.54 -3.74 22.11
CA LYS A 44 8.27 -4.57 20.92
C LYS A 44 8.73 -3.85 19.67
N GLY A 45 9.48 -4.54 18.83
CA GLY A 45 9.94 -4.00 17.55
C GLY A 45 10.93 -4.95 16.87
N TYR A 46 11.84 -4.38 16.10
CA TYR A 46 12.79 -5.14 15.29
C TYR A 46 14.21 -4.68 15.53
N ILE A 47 15.14 -5.62 15.61
CA ILE A 47 16.56 -5.32 15.46
C ILE A 47 16.92 -5.39 13.98
N LYS A 48 17.79 -4.48 13.53
CA LYS A 48 18.36 -4.50 12.19
C LYS A 48 19.74 -5.15 12.23
N VAL A 49 19.93 -6.19 11.43
CA VAL A 49 21.22 -6.86 11.24
C VAL A 49 21.79 -6.42 9.90
N ASP A 50 22.81 -5.56 9.95
CA ASP A 50 23.45 -5.01 8.73
C ASP A 50 24.54 -5.94 8.16
N LYS A 51 25.18 -6.75 9.01
CA LYS A 51 26.25 -7.69 8.64
C LYS A 51 25.89 -9.08 9.16
N PRO A 52 25.94 -10.13 8.32
CA PRO A 52 25.75 -11.48 8.80
C PRO A 52 26.88 -11.89 9.74
N GLY A 53 26.57 -12.74 10.72
CA GLY A 53 27.53 -13.34 11.65
C GLY A 53 27.01 -13.47 13.07
N THR A 54 27.92 -13.76 14.00
CA THR A 54 27.62 -13.94 15.41
C THR A 54 27.16 -12.62 16.04
N HIS A 55 25.96 -12.63 16.62
CA HIS A 55 25.44 -11.54 17.43
C HIS A 55 25.35 -11.98 18.88
N TYR A 56 25.84 -11.13 19.77
CA TYR A 56 25.88 -11.37 21.21
C TYR A 56 24.85 -10.49 21.92
N PHE A 57 24.09 -11.12 22.81
CA PHE A 57 23.04 -10.47 23.59
C PHE A 57 23.37 -10.61 25.08
N ARG A 58 23.30 -9.50 25.80
CA ARG A 58 23.33 -9.48 27.27
C ARG A 58 22.11 -8.73 27.77
N ILE A 59 21.47 -9.30 28.79
CA ILE A 59 20.45 -8.60 29.56
C ILE A 59 20.81 -8.63 31.04
N ASP A 60 20.62 -7.50 31.71
CA ASP A 60 20.66 -7.42 33.17
C ASP A 60 19.31 -6.94 33.68
N GLY A 61 18.86 -7.48 34.80
CA GLY A 61 17.54 -7.19 35.33
C GLY A 61 17.45 -7.43 36.83
N ASP A 62 16.79 -6.49 37.50
CA ASP A 62 16.29 -6.58 38.86
C ASP A 62 14.82 -6.09 38.87
N ASP A 63 13.79 -6.92 38.88
CA ASP A 63 13.86 -8.36 39.07
C ASP A 63 14.05 -9.11 37.74
N VAL A 64 13.03 -9.11 36.89
CA VAL A 64 12.98 -10.02 35.74
C VAL A 64 12.93 -9.23 34.45
N LEU A 65 14.00 -9.33 33.65
CA LEU A 65 14.02 -8.94 32.25
C LEU A 65 14.05 -10.20 31.39
N THR A 66 13.17 -10.26 30.39
CA THR A 66 13.13 -11.33 29.39
C THR A 66 13.41 -10.73 28.02
N LEU A 67 14.27 -11.39 27.23
CA LEU A 67 14.51 -11.09 25.81
C LEU A 67 14.09 -12.28 24.96
N LYS A 68 13.20 -12.04 23.99
CA LYS A 68 12.74 -13.02 23.00
C LYS A 68 13.00 -12.55 21.58
N ILE A 69 13.72 -13.38 20.83
CA ILE A 69 13.91 -13.25 19.37
C ILE A 69 13.60 -14.61 18.75
N PRO A 70 12.32 -14.91 18.46
CA PRO A 70 11.88 -16.27 18.11
C PRO A 70 12.63 -16.88 16.91
N HIS A 71 12.86 -16.08 15.86
CA HIS A 71 13.56 -16.53 14.66
C HIS A 71 15.05 -16.82 14.89
N ALA A 72 15.65 -16.21 15.91
CA ALA A 72 17.04 -16.42 16.30
C ALA A 72 17.18 -17.48 17.41
N LYS A 73 16.07 -18.06 17.88
CA LYS A 73 16.01 -18.97 19.03
C LYS A 73 16.66 -18.38 20.30
N VAL A 74 16.58 -17.07 20.46
CA VAL A 74 16.98 -16.39 21.70
C VAL A 74 15.75 -16.25 22.58
N ASP A 75 15.79 -16.85 23.76
CA ASP A 75 14.80 -16.70 24.83
C ASP A 75 15.56 -16.80 26.16
N ILE A 76 15.96 -15.66 26.70
CA ILE A 76 16.73 -15.56 27.95
C ILE A 76 15.99 -14.70 28.95
N THR A 77 16.05 -15.07 30.24
CA THR A 77 15.33 -14.40 31.32
C THR A 77 16.19 -14.31 32.58
N THR A 78 16.33 -13.12 33.15
CA THR A 78 17.05 -12.90 34.41
C THR A 78 16.27 -13.45 35.61
N GLY A 79 16.97 -13.72 36.72
CA GLY A 79 16.35 -14.18 37.96
C GLY A 79 15.91 -13.00 38.84
N GLY A 80 14.89 -13.21 39.69
CA GLY A 80 14.38 -12.19 40.61
C GLY A 80 15.07 -12.16 41.97
N GLY A 81 14.87 -11.06 42.71
CA GLY A 81 15.36 -10.85 44.08
C GLY A 81 16.72 -10.15 44.21
N SER A 82 17.39 -9.88 43.09
CA SER A 82 18.57 -9.02 42.97
C SER A 82 18.94 -8.85 41.49
N LEU A 83 19.77 -7.85 41.17
CA LEU A 83 20.31 -7.69 39.83
C LEU A 83 21.09 -8.93 39.37
N THR A 84 20.58 -9.59 38.33
CA THR A 84 21.23 -10.73 37.68
C THR A 84 21.39 -10.49 36.18
N THR A 85 22.18 -11.34 35.52
CA THR A 85 22.48 -11.24 34.09
C THR A 85 22.19 -12.55 33.37
N GLN A 86 21.84 -12.44 32.10
CA GLN A 86 21.82 -13.56 31.16
C GLN A 86 22.46 -13.16 29.84
N THR A 87 23.00 -14.15 29.14
CA THR A 87 23.61 -13.96 27.84
C THR A 87 23.11 -14.98 26.83
N ALA A 88 23.09 -14.57 25.57
CA ALA A 88 22.86 -15.45 24.44
C ALA A 88 23.75 -15.05 23.27
N GLN A 89 23.96 -15.96 22.35
CA GLN A 89 24.53 -15.66 21.04
C GLN A 89 23.74 -16.38 19.96
N SER A 90 23.65 -15.78 18.78
CA SER A 90 22.99 -16.39 17.64
C SER A 90 23.65 -15.95 16.35
N GLU A 91 23.72 -16.87 15.38
CA GLU A 91 24.14 -16.56 14.02
C GLU A 91 22.97 -15.90 13.29
N LEU A 92 23.10 -14.61 12.99
CA LEU A 92 22.08 -13.86 12.29
C LEU A 92 22.55 -13.53 10.88
N GLU A 93 21.68 -13.81 9.92
CA GLU A 93 21.81 -13.26 8.57
C GLU A 93 21.38 -11.79 8.56
N ARG A 94 21.78 -11.07 7.51
CA ARG A 94 21.27 -9.72 7.26
C ARG A 94 19.72 -9.70 7.27
N GLY A 95 19.15 -8.65 7.86
CA GLY A 95 17.71 -8.38 7.83
C GLY A 95 17.12 -7.90 9.15
N PHE A 96 15.79 -7.88 9.23
CA PHE A 96 15.06 -7.49 10.44
C PHE A 96 14.57 -8.70 11.24
N TYR A 97 14.81 -8.68 12.54
CA TYR A 97 14.38 -9.73 13.47
C TYR A 97 13.45 -9.14 14.52
N TYR A 98 12.22 -9.67 14.56
CA TYR A 98 11.28 -9.31 15.61
C TYR A 98 11.86 -9.66 16.97
N CYS A 99 11.76 -8.70 17.88
CA CYS A 99 12.32 -8.73 19.21
C CYS A 99 11.28 -8.21 20.20
N GLU A 100 11.12 -8.92 21.31
CA GLU A 100 10.27 -8.54 22.42
C GLU A 100 11.08 -8.59 23.72
N LEU A 101 11.06 -7.49 24.46
CA LEU A 101 11.63 -7.40 25.80
C LEU A 101 10.52 -7.06 26.79
N THR A 102 10.46 -7.81 27.88
CA THR A 102 9.50 -7.57 28.97
C THR A 102 10.26 -7.46 30.27
N TYR A 103 10.07 -6.34 30.96
CA TYR A 103 10.64 -6.10 32.28
C TYR A 103 9.55 -6.09 33.33
N ASN A 104 9.74 -6.87 34.39
CA ASN A 104 8.84 -6.95 35.52
C ASN A 104 9.67 -6.76 36.80
N ASN A 105 9.42 -5.69 37.54
CA ASN A 105 10.03 -5.40 38.83
C ASN A 105 8.92 -5.38 39.90
N LYS A 106 9.20 -6.00 41.05
CA LYS A 106 8.31 -6.02 42.19
C LYS A 106 8.84 -5.09 43.28
N ALA A 107 7.95 -4.29 43.83
CA ALA A 107 8.30 -3.49 44.99
C ALA A 107 8.46 -4.37 46.24
N TYR A 108 9.50 -4.11 47.02
CA TYR A 108 9.84 -4.85 48.23
C TYR A 108 9.53 -4.07 49.50
N THR A 109 9.10 -4.79 50.53
CA THR A 109 8.97 -4.25 51.90
C THR A 109 10.16 -4.73 52.74
N PRO A 110 10.90 -3.85 53.43
CA PRO A 110 10.71 -2.39 53.53
C PRO A 110 11.12 -1.63 52.25
N GLU A 111 10.45 -0.51 51.96
CA GLU A 111 10.66 0.32 50.76
C GLU A 111 12.13 0.75 50.54
N ALA A 112 12.90 0.91 51.63
CA ALA A 112 14.32 1.22 51.58
C ALA A 112 15.18 0.14 50.91
N LYS A 113 14.62 -1.04 50.63
CA LYS A 113 15.27 -2.13 49.91
C LYS A 113 14.68 -2.35 48.51
N SER A 114 13.71 -1.54 48.12
CA SER A 114 13.00 -1.69 46.85
C SER A 114 13.72 -0.92 45.75
N TYR A 115 14.51 -1.64 44.95
CA TYR A 115 15.28 -1.09 43.84
C TYR A 115 14.86 -1.74 42.52
N GLU A 116 15.08 -1.01 41.45
CA GLU A 116 14.87 -1.47 40.09
C GLU A 116 16.12 -1.18 39.26
N GLY A 117 16.26 -1.86 38.14
CA GLY A 117 17.31 -1.63 37.16
C GLY A 117 17.28 -2.69 36.08
N CYS A 118 17.41 -2.27 34.83
CA CYS A 118 17.57 -3.21 33.72
C CYS A 118 18.32 -2.59 32.55
N ILE A 119 19.00 -3.43 31.78
CA ILE A 119 19.56 -3.06 30.47
C ILE A 119 19.53 -4.25 29.53
N ALA A 120 19.29 -4.02 28.24
CA ALA A 120 19.57 -5.00 27.19
C ALA A 120 20.57 -4.43 26.20
N ILE A 121 21.57 -5.23 25.83
CA ILE A 121 22.67 -4.83 24.94
C ILE A 121 22.83 -5.89 23.86
N MET A 122 23.01 -5.43 22.62
CA MET A 122 23.38 -6.26 21.48
C MET A 122 24.73 -5.79 20.94
N SER A 123 25.61 -6.73 20.59
CA SER A 123 26.93 -6.48 20.01
C SER A 123 27.20 -7.46 18.87
N THR A 124 27.97 -7.00 17.87
CA THR A 124 28.40 -7.80 16.71
C THR A 124 29.89 -8.15 16.74
N THR A 125 30.61 -7.70 17.77
CA THR A 125 32.07 -7.92 17.87
C THR A 125 32.39 -8.97 18.93
N GLU A 126 31.84 -8.81 20.12
CA GLU A 126 32.02 -9.71 21.26
C GLU A 126 30.87 -9.58 22.26
N MET A 127 30.82 -10.49 23.23
CA MET A 127 29.85 -10.42 24.33
C MET A 127 30.00 -9.10 25.10
N PRO A 128 28.92 -8.31 25.28
CA PRO A 128 29.00 -7.06 26.05
C PRO A 128 29.63 -7.28 27.44
N PRO A 129 30.47 -6.35 27.92
CA PRO A 129 31.09 -6.44 29.24
C PRO A 129 30.07 -6.67 30.34
N ALA A 130 30.39 -7.55 31.28
CA ALA A 130 29.57 -7.76 32.46
C ALA A 130 29.53 -6.51 33.33
N GLY A 131 28.40 -6.28 33.99
CA GLY A 131 28.29 -5.37 35.11
C GLY A 131 28.87 -5.98 36.39
N LYS A 132 28.52 -5.37 37.52
CA LYS A 132 28.85 -5.86 38.86
C LYS A 132 27.56 -6.30 39.55
N TYR A 133 27.49 -7.57 39.93
CA TYR A 133 26.27 -8.16 40.49
C TYR A 133 26.50 -8.52 41.96
N VAL A 134 25.96 -7.72 42.87
CA VAL A 134 26.04 -7.96 44.32
C VAL A 134 24.73 -8.56 44.79
N GLN A 135 24.80 -9.82 45.21
CA GLN A 135 23.63 -10.56 45.68
C GLN A 135 22.95 -9.81 46.85
N TYR A 136 21.63 -9.67 46.78
CA TYR A 136 20.78 -8.99 47.76
C TYR A 136 21.08 -7.50 48.01
N ASP A 137 21.90 -6.85 47.17
CA ASP A 137 22.21 -5.42 47.29
C ASP A 137 22.41 -4.75 45.92
N THR A 138 21.29 -4.40 45.29
CA THR A 138 21.25 -3.73 43.99
C THR A 138 21.94 -2.37 44.01
N THR A 139 22.01 -1.71 45.17
CA THR A 139 22.66 -0.39 45.30
C THR A 139 24.18 -0.44 45.13
N LYS A 140 24.79 -1.60 45.38
CA LYS A 140 26.22 -1.86 45.17
C LYS A 140 26.52 -2.55 43.85
N SER A 141 25.47 -2.81 43.07
CA SER A 141 25.55 -3.41 41.75
C SER A 141 25.69 -2.34 40.68
N GLU A 142 26.17 -2.75 39.51
CA GLU A 142 26.34 -1.91 38.33
C GLU A 142 25.81 -2.67 37.12
N LEU A 143 24.99 -2.02 36.30
CA LEU A 143 24.53 -2.61 35.03
C LEU A 143 25.72 -2.80 34.08
N ALA A 144 25.59 -3.76 33.17
CA ALA A 144 26.51 -3.94 32.06
C ALA A 144 26.73 -2.63 31.27
N SER A 145 27.93 -2.47 30.74
CA SER A 145 28.30 -1.30 29.94
C SER A 145 28.14 -1.57 28.45
N GLY A 146 27.60 -0.60 27.73
CA GLY A 146 27.38 -0.67 26.28
C GLY A 146 26.20 0.20 25.84
N THR A 147 25.94 0.20 24.53
CA THR A 147 24.80 0.92 23.96
C THR A 147 23.52 0.10 24.20
N PRO A 148 22.53 0.63 24.95
CA PRO A 148 21.29 -0.09 25.17
C PRO A 148 20.55 -0.31 23.85
N MET A 149 19.88 -1.46 23.74
CA MET A 149 19.08 -1.79 22.58
C MET A 149 17.95 -0.78 22.39
N LYS A 150 17.77 -0.34 21.14
CA LYS A 150 16.58 0.32 20.66
C LYS A 150 15.95 -0.53 19.58
N LEU A 151 14.63 -0.65 19.58
CA LEU A 151 13.92 -1.48 18.61
C LEU A 151 13.26 -0.61 17.57
N LEU A 152 13.48 -0.93 16.30
CA LEU A 152 12.80 -0.26 15.19
C LEU A 152 11.32 -0.63 15.19
N LYS A 153 10.47 0.36 14.97
CA LYS A 153 9.08 0.12 14.60
C LYS A 153 9.05 -0.09 13.08
N LEU A 154 8.64 -1.27 12.62
CA LEU A 154 8.36 -1.48 11.20
C LEU A 154 6.89 -1.19 10.89
N GLY A 155 6.64 -0.40 9.86
CA GLY A 155 5.34 -0.26 9.23
C GLY A 155 5.10 -1.39 8.25
N LYS A 156 3.84 -1.78 8.09
CA LYS A 156 3.44 -2.72 7.03
C LYS A 156 3.66 -2.00 5.69
N GLY A 157 4.32 -2.65 4.73
CA GLY A 157 4.56 -2.17 3.36
C GLY A 157 3.29 -1.76 2.64
N CYS A 158 3.41 -1.33 1.38
CA CYS A 158 2.27 -0.75 0.67
C CYS A 158 1.08 -1.72 0.67
N ARG A 159 0.04 -1.36 1.43
CA ARG A 159 -1.17 -2.13 1.57
C ARG A 159 -2.31 -1.29 1.03
N ILE A 160 -2.72 -1.64 -0.16
CA ILE A 160 -3.94 -1.13 -0.75
C ILE A 160 -5.05 -2.12 -0.38
N ASP A 161 -6.13 -1.63 0.23
CA ASP A 161 -7.30 -2.45 0.55
C ASP A 161 -8.14 -2.66 -0.73
N TRP A 162 -7.59 -3.44 -1.66
CA TRP A 162 -8.23 -3.79 -2.91
C TRP A 162 -9.60 -4.43 -2.67
N PRO A 163 -10.62 -4.09 -3.47
CA PRO A 163 -11.90 -4.80 -3.43
C PRO A 163 -11.69 -6.31 -3.65
N THR A 164 -12.38 -7.12 -2.86
CA THR A 164 -12.36 -8.59 -2.99
C THR A 164 -13.62 -9.13 -3.68
N LYS A 165 -14.60 -8.25 -3.90
CA LYS A 165 -15.86 -8.51 -4.59
C LYS A 165 -16.02 -7.53 -5.75
N PRO A 166 -16.89 -7.84 -6.73
CA PRO A 166 -17.25 -6.88 -7.76
C PRO A 166 -17.76 -5.56 -7.16
N VAL A 167 -17.37 -4.45 -7.76
CA VAL A 167 -17.79 -3.10 -7.39
C VAL A 167 -18.87 -2.64 -8.36
N ALA A 168 -20.06 -2.37 -7.85
CA ALA A 168 -21.18 -1.89 -8.65
C ALA A 168 -20.96 -0.43 -9.09
N LEU A 169 -21.44 -0.11 -10.29
CA LEU A 169 -21.58 1.27 -10.73
C LEU A 169 -22.87 1.84 -10.12
N GLY A 170 -22.81 3.07 -9.62
CA GLY A 170 -23.99 3.78 -9.12
C GLY A 170 -25.02 4.04 -10.22
N THR A 171 -24.54 4.26 -11.45
CA THR A 171 -25.36 4.31 -12.66
C THR A 171 -24.79 3.35 -13.69
N PRO A 172 -25.53 2.31 -14.08
CA PRO A 172 -25.05 1.40 -15.11
C PRO A 172 -24.83 2.09 -16.46
N ILE A 173 -23.83 1.61 -17.19
CA ILE A 173 -23.52 2.08 -18.54
C ILE A 173 -24.22 1.17 -19.52
N GLU A 174 -25.10 1.71 -20.34
CA GLU A 174 -25.80 1.00 -21.41
C GLU A 174 -25.32 1.45 -22.78
N TRP A 175 -25.29 0.52 -23.74
CA TRP A 175 -24.97 0.86 -25.13
C TRP A 175 -25.86 0.15 -26.15
N TYR A 176 -25.95 0.77 -27.33
CA TYR A 176 -26.77 0.34 -28.45
C TYR A 176 -25.94 0.52 -29.74
N GLU A 177 -25.71 -0.56 -30.49
CA GLU A 177 -24.94 -0.56 -31.74
C GLU A 177 -25.85 -0.85 -32.95
N THR A 178 -25.85 0.04 -33.94
CA THR A 178 -26.46 -0.23 -35.25
C THR A 178 -25.44 -0.77 -36.23
N SER A 179 -25.90 -1.49 -37.25
CA SER A 179 -25.12 -1.77 -38.46
C SER A 179 -25.96 -1.57 -39.71
N ARG A 180 -25.29 -1.49 -40.86
CA ARG A 180 -25.92 -1.33 -42.17
C ARG A 180 -25.74 -2.62 -42.95
N GLN A 181 -26.84 -3.33 -43.22
CA GLN A 181 -26.85 -4.59 -43.95
C GLN A 181 -27.54 -4.40 -45.30
N PHE A 182 -27.13 -5.15 -46.32
CA PHE A 182 -27.80 -5.15 -47.62
C PHE A 182 -28.90 -6.20 -47.60
N ASP A 183 -30.14 -5.78 -47.73
CA ASP A 183 -31.31 -6.64 -47.86
C ASP A 183 -31.49 -6.97 -49.34
N THR A 184 -31.24 -8.22 -49.71
CA THR A 184 -31.37 -8.74 -51.07
C THR A 184 -32.82 -8.86 -51.50
N ALA A 185 -33.75 -9.10 -50.57
CA ALA A 185 -35.18 -9.17 -50.86
C ALA A 185 -35.76 -7.78 -51.20
N GLN A 186 -35.27 -6.74 -50.53
CA GLN A 186 -35.68 -5.35 -50.77
C GLN A 186 -34.74 -4.59 -51.71
N ASN A 187 -33.63 -5.21 -52.14
CA ASN A 187 -32.57 -4.64 -52.98
C ASN A 187 -32.07 -3.26 -52.49
N LYS A 188 -31.88 -3.11 -51.17
CA LYS A 188 -31.43 -1.84 -50.55
C LYS A 188 -30.66 -2.08 -49.25
N TYR A 189 -29.89 -1.08 -48.83
CA TYR A 189 -29.29 -1.08 -47.50
C TYR A 189 -30.32 -0.72 -46.42
N VAL A 190 -30.36 -1.51 -45.35
CA VAL A 190 -31.22 -1.31 -44.18
C VAL A 190 -30.34 -1.16 -42.93
N THR A 191 -30.71 -0.24 -42.05
CA THR A 191 -30.09 -0.11 -40.72
C THR A 191 -30.76 -1.10 -39.78
N CYS A 192 -29.95 -1.85 -39.04
CA CYS A 192 -30.42 -2.94 -38.18
C CYS A 192 -29.75 -2.90 -36.80
N LYS A 193 -30.39 -3.58 -35.84
CA LYS A 193 -29.86 -3.80 -34.49
C LYS A 193 -28.69 -4.78 -34.58
N LYS A 194 -27.51 -4.36 -34.15
CA LYS A 194 -26.31 -5.22 -34.06
C LYS A 194 -26.10 -5.74 -32.65
N ALA A 195 -26.06 -4.85 -31.66
CA ALA A 195 -25.85 -5.23 -30.26
C ALA A 195 -26.47 -4.24 -29.30
N ASN A 196 -26.86 -4.70 -28.11
CA ASN A 196 -27.00 -3.86 -26.93
C ASN A 196 -26.28 -4.54 -25.76
N GLY A 197 -25.96 -3.77 -24.73
CA GLY A 197 -25.35 -4.33 -23.55
C GLY A 197 -25.29 -3.33 -22.41
N LYS A 198 -24.82 -3.83 -21.26
CA LYS A 198 -24.80 -3.10 -20.02
C LYS A 198 -23.56 -3.47 -19.19
N ILE A 199 -22.93 -2.47 -18.57
CA ILE A 199 -21.92 -2.64 -17.53
C ILE A 199 -22.52 -2.14 -16.21
N GLU A 200 -22.76 -3.07 -15.28
CA GLU A 200 -23.35 -2.78 -13.96
C GLU A 200 -22.31 -2.81 -12.84
N SER A 201 -21.18 -3.46 -13.09
CA SER A 201 -20.11 -3.61 -12.10
C SER A 201 -18.77 -3.92 -12.78
N LEU A 202 -17.68 -3.61 -12.08
CA LEU A 202 -16.35 -4.12 -12.40
C LEU A 202 -15.99 -5.25 -11.45
N THR A 203 -15.27 -6.25 -11.93
CA THR A 203 -14.64 -7.25 -11.07
C THR A 203 -13.53 -6.62 -10.21
N ALA A 204 -13.18 -7.26 -9.10
CA ALA A 204 -12.06 -6.86 -8.25
C ALA A 204 -10.74 -6.66 -9.03
N GLN A 205 -10.48 -7.56 -9.99
CA GLN A 205 -9.28 -7.49 -10.82
C GLN A 205 -9.30 -6.29 -11.77
N GLU A 206 -10.45 -5.98 -12.36
CA GLU A 206 -10.61 -4.81 -13.24
C GLU A 206 -10.44 -3.51 -12.48
N VAL A 207 -11.03 -3.38 -11.28
CA VAL A 207 -10.83 -2.20 -10.42
C VAL A 207 -9.35 -2.01 -10.10
N ASN A 208 -8.65 -3.10 -9.74
CA ASN A 208 -7.23 -3.06 -9.47
C ASN A 208 -6.42 -2.59 -10.70
N GLN A 209 -6.72 -3.10 -11.89
CA GLN A 209 -6.04 -2.69 -13.13
C GLN A 209 -6.28 -1.22 -13.46
N VAL A 210 -7.53 -0.75 -13.39
CA VAL A 210 -7.88 0.65 -13.72
C VAL A 210 -7.24 1.62 -12.73
N ALA A 211 -7.28 1.32 -11.42
CA ALA A 211 -6.65 2.14 -10.39
C ALA A 211 -5.14 2.30 -10.62
N ARG A 212 -4.46 1.24 -11.06
CA ARG A 212 -3.03 1.30 -11.41
C ARG A 212 -2.76 2.18 -12.62
N VAL A 213 -3.64 2.17 -13.62
CA VAL A 213 -3.52 3.09 -14.76
C VAL A 213 -3.78 4.53 -14.33
N ILE A 214 -4.81 4.79 -13.54
CA ILE A 214 -5.09 6.13 -12.99
C ILE A 214 -3.88 6.65 -12.20
N TYR A 215 -3.30 5.81 -11.34
CA TYR A 215 -2.05 6.12 -10.64
C TYR A 215 -0.92 6.45 -11.63
N ALA A 216 -0.76 5.66 -12.70
CA ALA A 216 0.30 5.84 -13.68
C ALA A 216 0.18 7.12 -14.53
N GLU A 217 -1.05 7.52 -14.88
CA GLU A 217 -1.35 8.66 -15.75
C GLU A 217 -1.51 9.98 -14.98
N GLY A 218 -2.05 9.91 -13.75
CA GLY A 218 -2.31 11.08 -12.93
C GLY A 218 -1.07 11.63 -12.24
N LYS A 219 -1.13 12.93 -11.94
CA LYS A 219 -0.15 13.61 -11.11
C LYS A 219 -0.23 13.12 -9.66
N ALA A 220 0.94 12.96 -9.04
CA ALA A 220 1.06 12.55 -7.64
C ALA A 220 0.26 13.49 -6.71
N HIS A 221 -0.51 12.89 -5.79
CA HIS A 221 -1.37 13.55 -4.80
C HIS A 221 -2.38 14.57 -5.36
N ASP A 222 -2.82 14.37 -6.60
CA ASP A 222 -3.83 15.21 -7.23
C ASP A 222 -5.11 14.39 -7.47
N LYS A 223 -5.96 14.32 -6.44
CA LYS A 223 -7.22 13.56 -6.50
C LYS A 223 -8.15 14.02 -7.63
N ALA A 224 -8.11 15.30 -7.98
CA ALA A 224 -8.92 15.82 -9.09
C ALA A 224 -8.40 15.28 -10.43
N ASP A 225 -7.08 15.22 -10.62
CA ASP A 225 -6.45 14.59 -11.79
C ASP A 225 -6.80 13.10 -11.85
N TYR A 226 -6.72 12.37 -10.73
CA TYR A 226 -7.12 10.96 -10.68
C TYR A 226 -8.60 10.73 -11.02
N SER A 227 -9.51 11.54 -10.48
CA SER A 227 -10.93 11.49 -10.82
C SER A 227 -11.18 11.83 -12.29
N ALA A 228 -10.41 12.74 -12.88
CA ALA A 228 -10.51 13.08 -14.30
C ALA A 228 -10.05 11.92 -15.20
N VAL A 229 -8.96 11.21 -14.87
CA VAL A 229 -8.57 9.98 -15.59
C VAL A 229 -9.66 8.90 -15.45
N ALA A 230 -10.23 8.72 -14.25
CA ALA A 230 -11.31 7.76 -14.02
C ALA A 230 -12.57 8.10 -14.86
N SER A 231 -12.89 9.38 -14.99
CA SER A 231 -13.99 9.86 -15.85
C SER A 231 -13.78 9.46 -17.31
N VAL A 232 -12.54 9.55 -17.84
CA VAL A 232 -12.23 9.12 -19.20
C VAL A 232 -12.53 7.63 -19.41
N PHE A 233 -12.27 6.77 -18.42
CA PHE A 233 -12.66 5.35 -18.51
C PHE A 233 -14.18 5.18 -18.57
N MET A 234 -14.91 5.81 -17.65
CA MET A 234 -16.37 5.73 -17.57
C MET A 234 -17.05 6.20 -18.84
N ASN A 235 -16.60 7.33 -19.38
CA ASN A 235 -17.17 7.92 -20.59
C ASN A 235 -16.87 7.08 -21.85
N ARG A 236 -15.78 6.31 -21.85
CA ARG A 236 -15.43 5.42 -22.98
C ARG A 236 -16.16 4.08 -22.97
N TRP A 237 -16.48 3.54 -21.79
CA TRP A 237 -17.24 2.29 -21.70
C TRP A 237 -18.61 2.45 -22.34
N GLY A 238 -19.05 1.42 -23.08
CA GLY A 238 -20.26 1.52 -23.89
C GLY A 238 -20.14 2.36 -25.17
N HIS A 239 -19.04 3.11 -25.37
CA HIS A 239 -18.84 3.99 -26.53
C HIS A 239 -17.76 3.49 -27.49
N GLY A 240 -17.64 4.12 -28.67
CA GLY A 240 -16.64 3.77 -29.67
C GLY A 240 -15.21 4.14 -29.24
N ARG A 241 -14.22 3.31 -29.60
CA ARG A 241 -12.79 3.56 -29.29
C ARG A 241 -12.20 4.80 -29.95
N ASN A 242 -12.88 5.40 -30.93
CA ASN A 242 -12.31 6.45 -31.76
C ASN A 242 -13.40 7.44 -32.20
N PRO A 243 -13.32 8.74 -31.84
CA PRO A 243 -14.35 9.73 -32.23
C PRO A 243 -14.36 9.98 -33.74
N ALA A 244 -13.24 9.77 -34.44
CA ALA A 244 -13.09 10.09 -35.86
C ALA A 244 -13.57 8.99 -36.83
N ARG A 245 -13.91 7.79 -36.33
CA ARG A 245 -14.41 6.69 -37.17
C ARG A 245 -15.78 6.31 -36.64
N ALA A 246 -16.78 6.39 -37.51
CA ALA A 246 -18.13 5.84 -37.29
C ALA A 246 -18.13 4.30 -37.15
N ASN A 247 -17.18 3.74 -36.38
CA ASN A 247 -17.15 2.36 -36.00
C ASN A 247 -17.98 2.20 -34.74
N HIS A 248 -19.24 1.84 -34.97
CA HIS A 248 -20.29 1.44 -34.03
C HIS A 248 -19.91 0.20 -33.20
N SER A 249 -18.74 0.16 -32.58
CA SER A 249 -18.31 -0.94 -31.71
C SER A 249 -18.02 -0.38 -30.34
N ALA A 250 -18.95 -0.62 -29.42
CA ALA A 250 -18.81 -0.20 -28.03
C ALA A 250 -17.58 -0.86 -27.39
N VAL A 251 -16.96 -0.17 -26.44
CA VAL A 251 -16.00 -0.75 -25.51
C VAL A 251 -16.79 -1.54 -24.47
N LYS A 252 -16.70 -2.87 -24.55
CA LYS A 252 -17.59 -3.80 -23.80
C LYS A 252 -16.98 -4.26 -22.49
N THR A 253 -15.66 -4.13 -22.34
CA THR A 253 -14.92 -4.60 -21.18
C THR A 253 -13.82 -3.61 -20.80
N VAL A 254 -13.36 -3.69 -19.55
CA VAL A 254 -12.20 -2.90 -19.09
C VAL A 254 -10.97 -3.23 -19.92
N ALA A 255 -10.72 -4.50 -20.24
CA ALA A 255 -9.57 -4.93 -21.04
C ALA A 255 -9.53 -4.26 -22.42
N GLU A 256 -10.68 -4.02 -23.05
CA GLU A 256 -10.77 -3.30 -24.32
C GLU A 256 -10.38 -1.82 -24.22
N SER A 257 -10.44 -1.25 -23.02
CA SER A 257 -10.03 0.14 -22.73
C SER A 257 -8.54 0.26 -22.44
N LEU A 258 -7.90 -0.82 -21.98
CA LEU A 258 -6.49 -0.86 -21.60
C LEU A 258 -5.58 -0.96 -22.84
N ASP A 259 -5.67 0.03 -23.72
CA ASP A 259 -4.88 0.12 -24.95
C ASP A 259 -3.63 1.00 -24.73
N PRO A 260 -2.40 0.47 -24.89
CA PRO A 260 -1.16 1.23 -24.74
C PRO A 260 -0.95 2.38 -25.74
N THR A 261 -1.77 2.47 -26.78
CA THR A 261 -1.81 3.62 -27.71
C THR A 261 -2.64 4.78 -27.16
N GLN A 262 -3.52 4.51 -26.20
CA GLN A 262 -4.41 5.48 -25.56
C GLN A 262 -3.94 5.84 -24.14
N PHE A 263 -3.36 4.87 -23.43
CA PHE A 263 -2.80 5.03 -22.09
C PHE A 263 -1.31 4.70 -22.12
N ASP A 264 -0.49 5.73 -22.38
CA ASP A 264 0.96 5.55 -22.48
C ASP A 264 1.57 5.05 -21.15
N GLY A 265 0.92 5.37 -20.03
CA GLY A 265 1.25 4.91 -18.68
C GLY A 265 1.36 3.39 -18.56
N LEU A 266 0.62 2.61 -19.36
CA LEU A 266 0.68 1.14 -19.40
C LEU A 266 2.08 0.62 -19.74
N LYS A 267 2.88 1.37 -20.48
CA LYS A 267 4.26 1.00 -20.87
C LYS A 267 5.31 1.58 -19.92
N ARG A 268 4.90 2.44 -18.98
CA ARG A 268 5.82 3.19 -18.13
C ARG A 268 6.12 2.43 -16.83
N PRO A 269 7.31 2.64 -16.24
CA PRO A 269 7.69 2.00 -14.98
C PRO A 269 6.66 2.21 -13.86
N LYS A 270 6.00 3.37 -13.82
CA LYS A 270 4.98 3.70 -12.81
C LYS A 270 3.84 2.68 -12.77
N TYR A 271 3.37 2.19 -13.93
CA TYR A 271 2.39 1.10 -13.99
C TYR A 271 3.06 -0.27 -13.72
N LEU A 272 4.14 -0.59 -14.44
CA LEU A 272 4.81 -1.89 -14.41
C LEU A 272 5.34 -2.30 -13.02
N ASN A 273 5.65 -1.32 -12.18
CA ASN A 273 6.12 -1.50 -10.80
C ASN A 273 4.97 -1.75 -9.81
N THR A 274 3.72 -1.57 -10.22
CA THR A 274 2.55 -1.88 -9.38
C THR A 274 1.92 -3.23 -9.70
N GLU A 275 2.27 -3.83 -10.84
CA GLU A 275 1.65 -5.07 -11.31
C GLU A 275 1.84 -6.26 -10.36
N GLY A 276 0.79 -7.08 -10.25
CA GLY A 276 0.81 -8.28 -9.40
C GLY A 276 1.07 -7.92 -7.94
N LYS A 277 2.12 -8.50 -7.35
CA LYS A 277 2.58 -8.20 -5.99
C LYS A 277 3.64 -7.09 -5.92
N LYS A 278 4.09 -6.55 -7.06
CA LYS A 278 5.16 -5.55 -7.07
C LYS A 278 4.77 -4.25 -6.36
N TYR A 279 3.46 -3.92 -6.30
CA TYR A 279 3.00 -2.75 -5.55
C TYR A 279 3.37 -2.81 -4.06
N GLU A 280 3.57 -4.01 -3.48
CA GLU A 280 4.00 -4.18 -2.08
C GLU A 280 5.41 -3.60 -1.83
N GLU A 281 6.18 -3.34 -2.89
CA GLU A 281 7.51 -2.73 -2.87
C GLU A 281 7.50 -1.20 -3.03
N LEU A 282 6.34 -0.57 -3.24
CA LEU A 282 6.24 0.89 -3.38
C LEU A 282 6.71 1.59 -2.10
N ILE A 283 7.38 2.73 -2.28
CA ILE A 283 7.67 3.62 -1.16
C ILE A 283 6.37 4.28 -0.66
N LYS A 284 6.38 4.81 0.58
CA LYS A 284 5.20 5.42 1.22
C LYS A 284 4.46 6.40 0.29
N ALA A 285 5.18 7.38 -0.27
CA ALA A 285 4.57 8.39 -1.13
C ALA A 285 3.90 7.81 -2.39
N GLU A 286 4.54 6.81 -3.00
CA GLU A 286 3.97 6.12 -4.18
C GLU A 286 2.76 5.25 -3.79
N CYS A 287 2.80 4.63 -2.61
CA CYS A 287 1.68 3.86 -2.08
C CYS A 287 0.46 4.75 -1.78
N GLU A 288 0.68 5.89 -1.11
CA GLU A 288 -0.37 6.88 -0.84
C GLU A 288 -1.00 7.36 -2.15
N CYS A 289 -0.19 7.66 -3.17
CA CYS A 289 -0.71 8.01 -4.49
C CYS A 289 -1.55 6.89 -5.14
N LEU A 290 -1.13 5.62 -4.99
CA LEU A 290 -1.89 4.48 -5.53
C LEU A 290 -3.21 4.27 -4.77
N ASP A 291 -3.21 4.50 -3.47
CA ASP A 291 -4.41 4.42 -2.62
C ASP A 291 -5.39 5.55 -2.97
N GLU A 292 -4.90 6.78 -3.10
CA GLU A 292 -5.70 7.93 -3.55
C GLU A 292 -6.29 7.72 -4.95
N ALA A 293 -5.55 7.08 -5.86
CA ALA A 293 -6.05 6.73 -7.19
C ALA A 293 -7.17 5.67 -7.13
N LEU A 294 -7.07 4.69 -6.22
CA LEU A 294 -8.15 3.73 -5.96
C LEU A 294 -9.37 4.43 -5.35
N GLU A 295 -9.19 5.29 -4.35
CA GLU A 295 -10.28 6.08 -3.76
C GLU A 295 -11.02 6.91 -4.80
N ALA A 296 -10.28 7.60 -5.67
CA ALA A 296 -10.84 8.42 -6.75
C ALA A 296 -11.66 7.57 -7.74
N LEU A 297 -11.15 6.40 -8.13
CA LEU A 297 -11.88 5.46 -8.98
C LEU A 297 -13.17 4.99 -8.31
N LEU A 298 -13.11 4.55 -7.05
CA LEU A 298 -14.29 4.06 -6.33
C LEU A 298 -15.36 5.14 -6.16
N ALA A 299 -14.95 6.39 -5.91
CA ALA A 299 -15.86 7.52 -5.84
C ALA A 299 -16.57 7.77 -7.18
N VAL A 300 -15.83 7.74 -8.30
CA VAL A 300 -16.40 7.90 -9.65
C VAL A 300 -17.31 6.73 -10.03
N LEU A 301 -16.96 5.49 -9.68
CA LEU A 301 -17.82 4.33 -9.92
C LEU A 301 -19.14 4.45 -9.14
N ALA A 302 -19.09 4.90 -7.88
CA ALA A 302 -20.27 4.99 -7.02
C ALA A 302 -21.17 6.20 -7.34
N GLY A 303 -20.59 7.36 -7.63
CA GLY A 303 -21.32 8.62 -7.81
C GLY A 303 -21.49 9.07 -9.26
N GLY A 304 -20.78 8.44 -10.20
CA GLY A 304 -20.56 8.97 -11.53
C GLY A 304 -19.47 10.06 -11.54
N PRO A 305 -18.89 10.37 -12.71
CA PRO A 305 -17.96 11.47 -12.86
C PRO A 305 -18.66 12.83 -12.64
N THR A 306 -17.94 13.80 -12.08
CA THR A 306 -18.44 15.18 -11.94
C THR A 306 -18.46 15.94 -13.26
N VAL A 307 -17.52 15.61 -14.14
CA VAL A 307 -17.40 16.10 -15.51
C VAL A 307 -16.99 14.92 -16.37
N ASP A 308 -17.70 14.71 -17.48
CA ASP A 308 -17.36 13.71 -18.48
C ASP A 308 -16.20 14.22 -19.34
N TYR A 309 -15.15 13.40 -19.47
CA TYR A 309 -13.99 13.70 -20.31
C TYR A 309 -13.82 12.63 -21.39
N ASP A 310 -13.59 13.04 -22.63
CA ASP A 310 -13.47 12.10 -23.77
C ASP A 310 -12.04 11.51 -23.88
N ALA A 311 -11.05 12.35 -23.55
CA ALA A 311 -9.64 12.04 -23.67
C ALA A 311 -8.81 12.97 -22.79
N PHE A 312 -7.54 12.63 -22.62
CA PHE A 312 -6.56 13.50 -21.99
C PHE A 312 -5.23 13.43 -22.74
N ARG A 313 -4.40 14.42 -22.50
CA ARG A 313 -3.02 14.47 -22.99
C ARG A 313 -2.13 15.14 -21.95
N THR A 314 -0.82 14.93 -22.06
CA THR A 314 0.13 15.72 -21.28
C THR A 314 -0.11 17.21 -21.53
N LYS A 315 -0.12 17.98 -20.45
CA LYS A 315 -0.35 19.43 -20.46
C LYS A 315 0.43 20.14 -21.57
N SER A 316 -0.29 20.88 -22.41
CA SER A 316 0.23 21.76 -23.45
C SER A 316 0.26 23.22 -22.99
N SER A 317 1.14 24.03 -23.56
CA SER A 317 1.14 25.49 -23.35
C SER A 317 0.01 26.20 -24.10
N ALA A 318 -0.69 25.52 -25.02
CA ALA A 318 -1.80 26.08 -25.79
C ALA A 318 -2.90 25.03 -26.04
N HIS A 319 -4.14 25.38 -25.69
CA HIS A 319 -5.38 24.68 -26.03
C HIS A 319 -6.56 25.65 -25.96
N ASP A 320 -7.67 25.33 -26.64
CA ASP A 320 -8.92 26.09 -26.49
C ASP A 320 -9.56 25.75 -25.13
N PRO A 321 -9.69 26.72 -24.20
CA PRO A 321 -10.29 26.49 -22.88
C PRO A 321 -11.78 26.11 -22.93
N LYS A 322 -12.44 26.25 -24.09
CA LYS A 322 -13.82 25.77 -24.28
C LYS A 322 -13.89 24.27 -24.55
N GLU A 323 -12.82 23.68 -25.06
CA GLU A 323 -12.75 22.26 -25.40
C GLU A 323 -11.88 21.47 -24.42
N TRP A 324 -10.94 22.13 -23.75
CA TRP A 324 -9.96 21.50 -22.88
C TRP A 324 -9.85 22.20 -21.53
N VAL A 325 -9.64 21.41 -20.47
CA VAL A 325 -9.37 21.90 -19.13
C VAL A 325 -8.09 21.27 -18.59
N THR A 326 -7.20 22.08 -18.01
CA THR A 326 -6.01 21.56 -17.33
C THR A 326 -6.35 21.16 -15.90
N ILE A 327 -6.05 19.91 -15.55
CA ILE A 327 -6.10 19.41 -14.17
C ILE A 327 -4.79 18.65 -13.93
N GLY A 328 -4.10 18.98 -12.83
CA GLY A 328 -2.82 18.35 -12.50
C GLY A 328 -1.77 18.45 -13.61
N ALA A 329 -1.35 17.30 -14.14
CA ALA A 329 -0.33 17.20 -15.19
C ALA A 329 -0.91 17.10 -16.61
N ASN A 330 -2.24 17.07 -16.74
CA ASN A 330 -2.92 16.71 -17.97
C ASN A 330 -3.90 17.80 -18.43
N ASP A 331 -4.09 17.89 -19.74
CA ASP A 331 -5.21 18.60 -20.35
C ASP A 331 -6.28 17.56 -20.71
N TYR A 332 -7.52 17.80 -20.28
CA TYR A 332 -8.67 16.92 -20.49
C TYR A 332 -9.64 17.53 -21.50
N LYS A 333 -10.04 16.75 -22.51
CA LYS A 333 -11.05 17.15 -23.49
C LYS A 333 -12.43 17.04 -22.84
N ILE A 334 -13.13 18.16 -22.71
CA ILE A 334 -14.52 18.22 -22.23
C ILE A 334 -15.38 17.38 -23.17
N ALA A 335 -16.32 16.60 -22.63
CA ALA A 335 -17.15 15.72 -23.41
C ALA A 335 -17.88 16.44 -24.55
N HIS A 336 -17.59 16.02 -25.77
CA HIS A 336 -18.27 16.48 -26.98
C HIS A 336 -18.79 15.32 -27.83
N ASP A 337 -18.23 14.11 -27.66
CA ASP A 337 -18.48 12.99 -28.58
C ASP A 337 -19.19 11.77 -27.94
N PHE A 338 -19.24 11.65 -26.60
CA PHE A 338 -19.60 10.39 -25.91
C PHE A 338 -20.67 10.49 -24.80
N SER A 339 -21.47 11.56 -24.70
CA SER A 339 -22.34 11.80 -23.53
C SER A 339 -23.63 10.96 -23.41
N SER A 340 -23.72 9.81 -24.08
CA SER A 340 -24.60 8.67 -23.80
C SER A 340 -24.92 7.94 -25.11
N CYS A 341 -24.93 6.61 -25.07
CA CYS A 341 -25.66 5.82 -26.05
C CYS A 341 -27.15 5.99 -25.81
N SER A 342 -27.68 7.18 -26.14
CA SER A 342 -29.11 7.35 -26.29
C SER A 342 -29.58 6.28 -27.28
N LYS A 343 -30.58 5.51 -26.89
CA LYS A 343 -31.20 4.52 -27.76
C LYS A 343 -31.52 5.22 -29.10
N PRO A 344 -31.04 4.70 -30.25
CA PRO A 344 -31.31 5.32 -31.54
C PRO A 344 -32.81 5.47 -31.80
N GLU A 345 -33.20 6.53 -32.50
CA GLU A 345 -34.61 6.72 -32.87
C GLU A 345 -35.10 5.52 -33.69
N GLY A 346 -36.30 5.03 -33.35
CA GLY A 346 -36.87 3.84 -33.98
C GLY A 346 -36.11 2.55 -33.71
N TRP A 347 -35.15 2.54 -32.76
CA TRP A 347 -34.36 1.34 -32.45
C TRP A 347 -35.24 0.12 -32.28
N GLU A 348 -36.32 0.20 -31.48
CA GLU A 348 -37.19 -0.96 -31.22
C GLU A 348 -37.81 -1.59 -32.47
N GLU A 349 -38.02 -0.79 -33.52
CA GLU A 349 -38.63 -1.20 -34.77
C GLU A 349 -37.59 -1.67 -35.81
N MET A 350 -36.29 -1.43 -35.57
CA MET A 350 -35.23 -1.88 -36.49
C MET A 350 -35.15 -3.42 -36.52
N PRO A 351 -34.95 -4.03 -37.72
CA PRO A 351 -34.74 -5.47 -37.84
C PRO A 351 -33.43 -5.87 -37.15
N LYS A 352 -33.30 -7.13 -36.72
CA LYS A 352 -32.00 -7.66 -36.29
C LYS A 352 -31.17 -8.00 -37.52
N GLU A 353 -29.85 -8.00 -37.38
CA GLU A 353 -28.95 -8.46 -38.46
C GLU A 353 -29.31 -9.86 -38.99
N SER A 354 -29.78 -10.77 -38.12
CA SER A 354 -30.21 -12.12 -38.49
C SER A 354 -31.46 -12.18 -39.36
N ASP A 355 -32.23 -11.09 -39.39
CA ASP A 355 -33.56 -11.04 -40.01
C ASP A 355 -33.49 -10.37 -41.40
N VAL A 356 -32.31 -9.92 -41.82
CA VAL A 356 -32.05 -9.33 -43.13
C VAL A 356 -31.61 -10.46 -44.09
N HIS A 357 -32.29 -10.59 -45.22
CA HIS A 357 -32.12 -11.70 -46.18
C HIS A 357 -31.32 -11.32 -47.42
#